data_AF-A0A4P5RY66-F1
#
_entry.id   AF-A0A4P5RY66-F1
#
_cell.length_a   1.000
_cell.length_b   1.000
_cell.length_c   1.000
_cell.angle_alpha   90.00
_cell.angle_beta   90.00
_cell.angle_gamma   90.00
#
_symmetry.space_group_name_H-M   'P 1'
#
loop_
_entity.id
_entity.type
_entity.pdbx_description
1 polymer ?
#
loop_
_entity_poly.entity_id
_entity_poly.type
_entity_poly.pdbx_seq_one_letter_code
_entity_poly.pdbx_strand_id
1 'polypeptide(L)' 'MARQRARELKISEDELVIARAVIDSLYDDLYVLACAVDDTERELKAGKATVRSMTEALEWMMEAARPLRDRTLTPQGE' A
#
# COMPACT_ATOMS: atom_id res chain seq x y z
N MET A 1 -33.88 -8.15 23.13
CA MET A 1 -33.22 -9.19 22.29
C MET A 1 -33.03 -8.73 20.84
N ALA A 2 -34.08 -8.51 20.03
CA ALA A 2 -33.93 -8.18 18.60
C ALA A 2 -33.17 -6.87 18.29
N ARG A 3 -33.40 -5.80 19.07
CA ARG A 3 -32.67 -4.51 18.91
C ARG A 3 -31.18 -4.59 19.27
N GLN A 4 -30.82 -5.47 20.20
CA GLN A 4 -29.43 -5.68 20.63
C GLN A 4 -28.65 -6.39 19.50
N ARG A 5 -29.20 -7.50 18.97
CA ARG A 5 -28.63 -8.22 17.82
C ARG A 5 -28.52 -7.36 16.56
N ALA A 6 -29.52 -6.53 16.28
CA ALA A 6 -29.48 -5.63 15.13
C ALA A 6 -28.37 -4.57 15.25
N ARG A 7 -28.00 -4.17 16.47
CA ARG A 7 -26.91 -3.22 16.73
C ARG A 7 -25.54 -3.89 16.62
N GLU A 8 -25.40 -5.11 17.13
CA GLU A 8 -24.19 -5.93 17.00
C GLU A 8 -23.88 -6.26 15.54
N LEU A 9 -24.90 -6.60 14.74
CA LEU A 9 -24.74 -6.84 13.30
C LEU A 9 -24.24 -5.60 12.55
N LYS A 10 -24.78 -4.41 12.87
CA LYS A 10 -24.31 -3.16 12.27
C LYS A 10 -22.87 -2.85 12.62
N ILE A 11 -22.48 -3.04 13.89
CA ILE A 11 -21.09 -2.85 14.32
C ILE A 11 -20.15 -3.81 13.57
N SER A 12 -20.54 -5.08 13.43
CA SER A 12 -19.75 -6.07 12.68
C SER A 12 -19.67 -5.76 11.18
N GLU A 13 -20.73 -5.23 10.58
CA GLU A 13 -20.76 -4.81 9.17
C GLU A 13 -19.88 -3.58 8.94
N ASP A 14 -19.97 -2.59 9.82
CA ASP A 14 -19.11 -1.40 9.80
C ASP A 14 -17.62 -1.77 9.95
N GLU A 15 -17.30 -2.71 10.85
CA GLU A 15 -15.94 -3.25 11.03
C GLU A 15 -15.42 -3.97 9.77
N LEU A 16 -16.27 -4.77 9.11
CA LEU A 16 -15.92 -5.45 7.85
C LEU A 16 -15.67 -4.45 6.72
N VAL A 17 -16.48 -3.39 6.62
CA VAL A 17 -16.28 -2.32 5.63
C VAL A 17 -14.96 -1.60 5.86
N ILE A 18 -14.62 -1.29 7.11
CA ILE A 18 -13.34 -0.67 7.48
C ILE A 18 -12.17 -1.60 7.10
N ALA A 19 -12.26 -2.90 7.43
CA ALA A 19 -11.23 -3.87 7.11
C ALA A 19 -11.02 -4.01 5.58
N ARG A 20 -12.09 -4.04 4.79
CA ARG A 20 -12.01 -4.06 3.33
C ARG A 20 -11.33 -2.80 2.81
N ALA A 21 -11.74 -1.61 3.27
CA ALA A 21 -11.15 -0.35 2.83
C ALA A 21 -9.64 -0.26 3.16
N VAL A 22 -9.23 -0.77 4.32
CA VAL A 22 -7.81 -0.87 4.69
C VAL A 22 -7.05 -1.79 3.74
N ILE A 23 -7.62 -2.95 3.38
CA ILE A 23 -7.03 -3.88 2.41
C ILE A 23 -6.94 -3.24 1.02
N ASP A 24 -8.00 -2.60 0.54
CA ASP A 24 -8.03 -1.96 -0.78
C ASP A 24 -6.97 -0.87 -0.85
N SER A 25 -6.87 -0.01 0.18
CA SER A 25 -5.82 1.01 0.24
C SER A 25 -4.41 0.41 0.29
N LEU A 26 -4.23 -0.78 0.87
CA LEU A 26 -2.93 -1.47 0.88
C LEU A 26 -2.57 -1.98 -0.51
N TYR A 27 -3.54 -2.51 -1.25
CA TYR A 27 -3.35 -2.93 -2.63
C TYR A 27 -2.99 -1.76 -3.54
N ASP A 28 -3.62 -0.60 -3.35
CA ASP A 28 -3.29 0.61 -4.10
C ASP A 28 -1.84 1.05 -3.86
N ASP A 29 -1.40 1.13 -2.60
CA ASP A 29 -0.02 1.49 -2.26
C ASP A 29 0.99 0.46 -2.81
N LEU A 30 0.68 -0.83 -2.70
CA LEU A 30 1.52 -1.90 -3.24
C LEU A 30 1.61 -1.84 -4.77
N TYR A 31 0.51 -1.49 -5.45
CA TYR A 31 0.49 -1.31 -6.88
C TYR A 31 1.42 -0.15 -7.31
N VAL A 32 1.36 0.99 -6.62
CA VAL A 32 2.25 2.13 -6.89
C VAL A 32 3.72 1.75 -6.69
N LEU A 33 4.04 1.01 -5.62
CA LEU A 33 5.40 0.50 -5.41
C LEU A 33 5.85 -0.45 -6.53
N ALA A 34 4.97 -1.34 -6.99
CA ALA A 34 5.29 -2.25 -8.10
C ALA A 34 5.63 -1.47 -9.38
N CYS A 35 4.89 -0.42 -9.71
CA CYS A 35 5.20 0.46 -10.84
C CYS A 35 6.57 1.14 -10.68
N ALA A 36 6.89 1.64 -9.49
CA ALA A 36 8.17 2.29 -9.23
C ALA A 36 9.36 1.32 -9.41
N VAL A 37 9.17 0.05 -9.01
CA VAL A 37 10.16 -1.01 -9.23
C VAL A 37 10.32 -1.31 -10.71
N ASP A 38 9.21 -1.53 -11.43
CA ASP A 38 9.23 -1.85 -12.86
C ASP A 38 9.96 -0.78 -13.69
N ASP A 39 9.70 0.50 -13.39
CA ASP A 39 10.34 1.59 -14.11
C ASP A 39 11.82 1.77 -13.73
N THR A 40 12.17 1.55 -12.46
CA THR A 40 13.58 1.52 -12.04
C THR A 40 14.33 0.38 -12.74
N GLU A 41 13.73 -0.80 -12.85
CA GLU A 41 14.31 -1.92 -13.59
C GLU A 41 14.48 -1.60 -15.08
N ARG A 42 13.51 -0.93 -15.70
CA ARG A 42 13.60 -0.49 -17.10
C ARG A 42 14.75 0.48 -17.30
N GLU A 43 14.90 1.45 -16.41
CA GLU A 43 15.99 2.43 -16.46
C GLU A 43 17.36 1.76 -16.30
N LEU A 44 17.48 0.81 -15.36
CA LEU A 44 18.71 0.01 -15.19
C LEU A 44 19.04 -0.81 -16.45
N LYS A 45 18.03 -1.43 -17.07
CA LYS A 45 18.18 -2.23 -18.30
C LYS A 45 18.50 -1.40 -19.55
N ALA A 46 18.16 -0.10 -19.55
CA ALA A 46 18.39 0.77 -20.70
C ALA A 46 19.88 1.01 -21.02
N GLY A 47 20.79 0.72 -20.08
CA GLY A 47 22.25 0.75 -20.30
C GLY A 47 22.85 2.14 -20.56
N LYS A 48 22.04 3.20 -20.45
CA LYS A 48 22.42 4.61 -20.61
C LYS A 48 21.95 5.49 -19.45
N ALA A 49 21.64 4.87 -18.32
CA ALA A 49 21.23 5.56 -17.11
C ALA A 49 22.27 6.61 -16.73
N THR A 50 21.81 7.83 -16.48
CA THR A 50 22.63 8.92 -15.98
C THR A 50 22.52 8.97 -14.46
N VAL A 51 23.48 9.62 -13.79
CA VAL A 51 23.37 9.85 -12.34
C VAL A 51 22.04 10.54 -12.02
N ARG A 52 21.65 11.52 -12.83
CA ARG A 52 20.38 12.24 -12.68
C ARG A 52 19.18 11.30 -12.80
N SER A 53 19.08 10.50 -13.86
CA SER A 53 17.92 9.60 -14.05
C SER A 53 17.87 8.49 -12.99
N MET A 54 19.02 8.03 -12.50
CA MET A 54 19.09 7.12 -11.34
C MET A 54 18.64 7.79 -10.04
N THR A 55 18.99 9.06 -9.81
CA THR A 55 18.50 9.83 -8.65
C THR A 55 16.98 9.99 -8.72
N GLU A 56 16.44 10.38 -9.88
CA GLU A 56 14.98 10.52 -10.08
C GLU A 56 14.25 9.18 -9.84
N ALA A 57 14.79 8.06 -10.34
CA ALA A 57 14.22 6.73 -10.10
C ALA A 57 14.26 6.32 -8.60
N LEU A 58 15.37 6.60 -7.91
CA LEU A 58 15.50 6.33 -6.48
C LEU A 58 14.56 7.19 -5.63
N GLU A 59 14.44 8.48 -5.96
CA GLU A 59 13.49 9.39 -5.30
C GLU A 59 12.06 8.86 -5.43
N TRP A 60 11.66 8.46 -6.63
CA TRP A 60 10.34 7.87 -6.85
C TRP A 60 10.14 6.55 -6.09
N MET A 61 11.11 5.62 -6.10
CA MET A 61 11.01 4.39 -5.30
C MET A 61 10.82 4.71 -3.81
N MET A 62 11.55 5.69 -3.29
CA MET A 62 11.43 6.11 -1.89
C MET A 62 10.08 6.76 -1.61
N GLU A 63 9.52 7.54 -2.53
CA GLU A 63 8.17 8.09 -2.41
C GLU A 63 7.11 6.99 -2.39
N ALA A 64 7.18 6.01 -3.29
CA ALA A 64 6.25 4.89 -3.35
C ALA A 64 6.36 3.96 -2.12
N ALA A 65 7.55 3.83 -1.53
CA ALA A 65 7.77 3.01 -0.35
C ALA A 65 7.34 3.67 0.98
N ARG A 66 7.31 5.01 1.05
CA ARG A 66 6.97 5.74 2.29
C ARG A 66 5.60 5.38 2.87
N PRO A 67 4.50 5.33 2.09
CA PRO A 67 3.19 4.93 2.62
C PRO A 67 3.23 3.56 3.31
N LEU A 68 3.93 2.59 2.70
CA LEU A 68 4.06 1.24 3.25
C LEU A 68 4.94 1.19 4.51
N ARG A 69 6.01 1.99 4.55
CA ARG A 69 6.90 2.10 5.72
C ARG A 69 6.20 2.78 6.90
N ASP A 70 5.43 3.82 6.63
CA ASP A 70 4.80 4.67 7.64
C ASP A 70 3.49 4.05 8.17
N ARG A 71 2.94 3.06 7.47
CA ARG A 71 1.86 2.21 7.98
C ARG A 71 2.36 1.43 9.20
N THR A 72 1.58 1.45 10.28
CA THR A 72 1.74 0.49 11.36
C THR A 72 1.28 -0.88 10.86
N LEU A 73 2.19 -1.63 10.24
CA LEU A 73 1.96 -3.03 9.88
C LEU A 73 2.02 -3.86 11.16
N THR A 74 0.96 -3.84 11.96
CA THR A 74 0.84 -4.77 13.09
C THR A 74 0.64 -6.16 12.49
N PRO A 75 1.55 -7.13 12.72
CA PRO A 75 1.31 -8.50 12.31
C PRO A 75 0.04 -8.97 13.03
N GLN A 76 -0.98 -9.40 12.30
CA GLN A 76 -2.12 -10.06 12.92
C GLN A 76 -1.70 -11.48 13.30
N GLY A 77 -1.19 -11.64 14.53
CA GLY A 77 -0.82 -12.94 15.07
C GLY A 77 0.09 -12.88 16.29
N GLU A 78 -0.44 -12.44 17.44
CA GLU A 78 -0.10 -12.96 18.78
C GLU A 78 -1.38 -13.01 19.63
#